data_AF-A0A4R7BUP0-F1
#
_entry.id   AF-A0A4R7BUP0-F1
#
_cell.length_a   1.000
_cell.length_b   1.000
_cell.length_c   1.000
_cell.angle_alpha   90.00
_cell.angle_beta   90.00
_cell.angle_gamma   90.00
#
_symmetry.space_group_name_H-M   'P 1'
#
loop_
_entity.id
_entity.type
_entity.pdbx_description
1 polymer ?
#
loop_
_entity_poly.entity_id
_entity_poly.type
_entity_poly.pdbx_seq_one_letter_code
_entity_poly.pdbx_strand_id
1 'polypeptide(L)'
;MARLRPFDEITRVVVDRCLSPQAQGRMVAAAARTIIADAESQNAAILGRAPAKEIYVDRRLGAPLESVSVPKGTISVEFKLANETVLWVRDMLRQHAPVLTGRFRASILLFADGRQVDPDGEIPLAEEYEFISDAPYARKIEGDLKRKPQSSKAPDGVFHAVAVLAQKRFHNVAAVGFSYRSLPSGGVGRWAATGSARAMARTIRGGQERLHREWLTRQPAVTILPR
;
A
#
# COMPACT_ATOMS: atom_id res chain seq x y z
N MET A 1 57.79 4.11 -47.37
CA MET A 1 56.40 4.20 -47.87
C MET A 1 55.48 3.54 -46.85
N ALA A 2 54.47 4.27 -46.37
CA ALA A 2 53.56 3.81 -45.32
C ALA A 2 52.58 2.75 -45.86
N ARG A 3 52.50 1.60 -45.17
CA ARG A 3 51.53 0.53 -45.45
C ARG A 3 50.15 1.03 -44.99
N LEU A 4 49.23 1.23 -45.93
CA LEU A 4 47.81 1.46 -45.64
C LEU A 4 47.30 0.26 -44.82
N ARG A 5 46.81 0.52 -43.60
CA ARG A 5 46.09 -0.51 -42.84
C ARG A 5 44.79 -0.84 -43.58
N PRO A 6 44.48 -2.13 -43.85
CA PRO A 6 43.24 -2.50 -44.51
C PRO A 6 42.04 -1.98 -43.69
N PHE A 7 41.09 -1.34 -44.35
CA PHE A 7 39.87 -0.77 -43.75
C PHE A 7 39.08 -1.82 -42.93
N ASP A 8 39.15 -3.10 -43.32
CA ASP A 8 38.51 -4.24 -42.64
C ASP A 8 39.05 -4.48 -41.23
N GLU A 9 40.34 -4.26 -41.00
CA GLU A 9 40.99 -4.50 -39.72
C GLU A 9 40.65 -3.41 -38.70
N ILE A 10 40.48 -2.17 -39.17
CA ILE A 10 40.03 -1.03 -38.36
C ILE A 10 38.55 -1.19 -37.99
N THR A 11 37.71 -1.61 -38.93
CA THR A 11 36.26 -1.80 -38.71
C THR A 11 36.00 -2.92 -37.70
N ARG A 12 36.72 -4.04 -37.81
CA ARG A 12 36.59 -5.17 -36.86
C ARG A 12 37.04 -4.79 -35.43
N VAL A 13 38.10 -4.01 -35.26
CA VAL A 13 38.56 -3.53 -33.95
C VAL A 13 37.59 -2.52 -33.31
N VAL A 14 36.95 -1.67 -34.11
CA VAL A 14 35.93 -0.73 -33.62
C VAL A 14 34.66 -1.48 -33.22
N VAL A 15 34.21 -2.45 -34.02
CA VAL A 15 33.05 -3.28 -33.70
C VAL A 15 33.30 -4.15 -32.46
N ASP A 16 34.48 -4.78 -32.32
CA ASP A 16 34.84 -5.57 -31.11
C ASP A 16 34.93 -4.70 -29.85
N ARG A 17 35.42 -3.46 -29.95
CA ARG A 17 35.47 -2.54 -28.80
C ARG A 17 34.09 -2.05 -28.41
N CYS A 18 33.24 -1.73 -29.37
CA CYS A 18 31.85 -1.29 -29.16
C CYS A 18 30.92 -2.43 -28.69
N LEU A 19 31.21 -3.68 -29.07
CA LEU A 19 30.46 -4.88 -28.68
C LEU A 19 31.15 -5.71 -27.59
N SER A 20 32.25 -5.23 -27.01
CA SER A 20 32.88 -5.91 -25.89
C SER A 20 31.88 -6.07 -24.74
N PRO A 21 31.95 -7.16 -23.94
CA PRO A 21 31.06 -7.34 -22.80
C PRO A 21 31.06 -6.13 -21.84
N GLN A 22 32.19 -5.45 -21.66
CA GLN A 22 32.25 -4.24 -20.84
C GLN A 22 31.60 -3.02 -21.49
N ALA A 23 31.63 -2.87 -22.82
CA ALA A 23 30.91 -1.81 -23.51
C ALA A 23 29.40 -2.06 -23.49
N GLN A 24 28.98 -3.30 -23.76
CA GLN A 24 27.58 -3.72 -23.67
C GLN A 24 27.02 -3.54 -22.25
N GLY A 25 27.76 -3.97 -21.22
CA GLY A 25 27.36 -3.78 -19.82
C GLY A 25 27.17 -2.30 -19.45
N ARG A 26 28.04 -1.40 -19.93
CA ARG A 26 27.88 0.05 -19.76
C ARG A 26 26.65 0.61 -20.47
N MET A 27 26.37 0.16 -21.70
CA MET A 27 25.18 0.57 -22.44
C MET A 27 23.90 0.12 -21.74
N VAL A 28 23.85 -1.14 -21.29
CA VAL A 28 22.70 -1.69 -20.54
C VAL A 28 22.52 -0.93 -19.22
N ALA A 29 23.61 -0.68 -18.49
CA ALA A 29 23.55 0.10 -17.25
C ALA A 29 23.05 1.52 -17.46
N ALA A 30 23.48 2.21 -18.53
CA ALA A 30 23.02 3.55 -18.87
C ALA A 30 21.51 3.55 -19.20
N ALA A 31 21.04 2.60 -20.02
CA ALA A 31 19.63 2.45 -20.32
C ALA A 31 18.80 2.14 -19.06
N ALA A 32 19.30 1.25 -18.20
CA ALA A 32 18.65 0.92 -16.94
C ALA A 32 18.51 2.14 -16.02
N ARG A 33 19.54 3.01 -15.91
CA ARG A 33 19.45 4.25 -15.13
C ARG A 33 18.32 5.16 -15.61
N THR A 34 18.17 5.32 -16.93
CA THR A 34 17.08 6.11 -17.52
C THR A 34 15.72 5.53 -17.18
N ILE A 35 15.53 4.22 -17.41
CA ILE A 35 14.26 3.53 -17.11
C ILE A 35 13.90 3.63 -15.63
N ILE A 36 14.89 3.46 -14.74
CA ILE A 36 14.70 3.58 -13.29
C ILE A 36 14.29 5.01 -12.92
N ALA A 37 14.96 6.02 -13.46
CA ALA A 37 14.64 7.42 -13.20
C ALA A 37 13.23 7.79 -13.71
N ASP A 38 12.84 7.30 -14.87
CA ASP A 38 11.50 7.51 -15.42
C ASP A 38 10.43 6.85 -14.54
N ALA A 39 10.66 5.60 -14.12
CA ALA A 39 9.76 4.89 -13.20
C ALA A 39 9.66 5.59 -11.84
N GLU A 40 10.78 6.10 -11.31
CA GLU A 40 10.78 6.90 -10.08
C GLU A 40 9.99 8.19 -10.24
N SER A 41 10.14 8.89 -11.36
CA SER A 41 9.41 10.13 -11.65
C SER A 41 7.90 9.88 -11.73
N GLN A 42 7.48 8.82 -12.42
CA GLN A 42 6.08 8.41 -12.50
C GLN A 42 5.51 8.05 -11.12
N ASN A 43 6.25 7.23 -10.35
CA ASN A 43 5.83 6.87 -9.00
C ASN A 43 5.79 8.09 -8.08
N ALA A 44 6.76 9.00 -8.18
CA ALA A 44 6.82 10.23 -7.40
C ALA A 44 5.68 11.20 -7.73
N ALA A 45 5.23 11.27 -8.99
CA ALA A 45 4.06 12.06 -9.36
C ALA A 45 2.78 11.56 -8.67
N ILE A 46 2.65 10.24 -8.47
CA ILE A 46 1.51 9.62 -7.78
C ILE A 46 1.65 9.75 -6.26
N LEU A 47 2.85 9.50 -5.74
CA LEU A 47 3.13 9.43 -4.31
C LEU A 47 3.40 10.80 -3.67
N GLY A 48 3.79 11.80 -4.47
CA GLY A 48 4.33 13.07 -3.98
C GLY A 48 5.77 12.96 -3.45
N ARG A 49 6.40 11.78 -3.54
CA ARG A 49 7.80 11.51 -3.14
C ARG A 49 8.35 10.28 -3.86
N ALA A 50 9.67 10.15 -3.95
CA ALA A 50 10.29 8.95 -4.53
C ALA A 50 10.07 7.72 -3.63
N PRO A 51 9.57 6.59 -4.17
CA PRO A 51 9.38 5.37 -3.40
C PRO A 51 10.72 4.71 -3.04
N ALA A 52 10.73 3.98 -1.92
CA ALA A 52 11.82 3.07 -1.62
C ALA A 52 11.93 1.98 -2.70
N LYS A 53 13.15 1.67 -3.12
CA LYS A 53 13.45 0.69 -4.16
C LYS A 53 14.64 -0.18 -3.78
N GLU A 54 14.60 -1.43 -4.22
CA GLU A 54 15.73 -2.36 -4.18
C GLU A 54 16.14 -2.71 -5.60
N ILE A 55 17.45 -2.71 -5.85
CA ILE A 55 18.02 -2.96 -7.18
C ILE A 55 18.81 -4.26 -7.12
N TYR A 56 18.53 -5.16 -8.06
CA TYR A 56 19.22 -6.41 -8.22
C TYR A 56 19.90 -6.47 -9.58
N VAL A 57 21.15 -6.92 -9.60
CA VAL A 57 21.89 -7.20 -10.84
C VAL A 57 22.26 -8.66 -10.84
N ASP A 58 21.68 -9.42 -11.76
CA ASP A 58 21.79 -10.89 -11.81
C ASP A 58 21.42 -11.53 -10.45
N ARG A 59 20.31 -11.06 -9.85
CA ARG A 59 19.81 -11.45 -8.52
C ARG A 59 20.69 -11.05 -7.34
N ARG A 60 21.76 -10.27 -7.55
CA ARG A 60 22.60 -9.73 -6.47
C ARG A 60 22.08 -8.36 -6.05
N LEU A 61 21.63 -8.25 -4.81
CA LEU A 61 21.14 -7.00 -4.22
C LEU A 61 22.27 -5.96 -4.15
N GLY A 62 22.01 -4.76 -4.65
CA GLY A 62 22.91 -3.60 -4.53
C GLY A 62 24.20 -3.69 -5.35
N ALA A 63 24.33 -4.70 -6.23
CA ALA A 63 25.48 -4.78 -7.13
C ALA A 63 25.50 -3.61 -8.13
N PRO A 64 26.69 -3.16 -8.58
CA PRO A 64 26.79 -2.11 -9.60
C PRO A 64 26.07 -2.53 -10.89
N LEU A 65 25.32 -1.61 -11.51
CA LEU A 65 24.56 -1.88 -12.73
C LEU A 65 25.45 -2.37 -13.88
N GLU A 66 26.69 -1.86 -13.95
CA GLU A 66 27.68 -2.22 -14.95
C GLU A 66 28.21 -3.65 -14.79
N SER A 67 27.95 -4.29 -13.64
CA SER A 67 28.36 -5.67 -13.37
C SER A 67 27.39 -6.72 -13.91
N VAL A 68 26.40 -6.29 -14.70
CA VAL A 68 25.43 -7.18 -15.36
C VAL A 68 26.12 -8.10 -16.36
N SER A 69 25.76 -9.39 -16.31
CA SER A 69 26.37 -10.45 -17.10
C SER A 69 25.87 -10.45 -18.54
N VAL A 70 26.34 -9.53 -19.37
CA VAL A 70 25.92 -9.46 -20.79
C VAL A 70 26.38 -10.69 -21.60
N PRO A 71 25.57 -11.15 -22.58
CA PRO A 71 24.33 -10.53 -23.06
C PRO A 71 23.05 -10.97 -22.32
N LYS A 72 23.14 -11.91 -21.36
CA LYS A 72 21.95 -12.58 -20.76
C LYS A 72 21.53 -12.03 -19.40
N GLY A 73 22.35 -11.17 -18.81
CA GLY A 73 22.17 -10.65 -17.47
C GLY A 73 20.94 -9.76 -17.37
N THR A 74 20.43 -9.62 -16.15
CA THR A 74 19.18 -8.91 -15.88
C THR A 74 19.38 -7.92 -14.75
N ILE A 75 18.86 -6.71 -14.95
CA ILE A 75 18.73 -5.70 -13.89
C ILE A 75 17.23 -5.64 -13.55
N SER A 76 16.88 -5.93 -12.30
CA SER A 76 15.52 -5.78 -11.81
C SER A 76 15.46 -4.76 -10.68
N VAL A 77 14.37 -4.00 -10.63
CA VAL A 77 14.11 -3.02 -9.58
C VAL A 77 12.75 -3.29 -8.98
N GLU A 78 12.71 -3.44 -7.67
CA GLU A 78 11.49 -3.68 -6.91
C GLU A 78 11.13 -2.42 -6.12
N PHE A 79 9.97 -1.85 -6.40
CA PHE A 79 9.45 -0.68 -5.69
C PHE A 79 8.49 -1.13 -4.58
N LYS A 80 8.69 -0.67 -3.35
CA LYS A 80 7.84 -1.02 -2.20
C LYS A 80 6.57 -0.17 -2.14
N LEU A 81 5.76 -0.18 -3.20
CA LEU A 81 4.61 0.72 -3.39
C LEU A 81 3.38 0.38 -2.52
N ALA A 82 3.21 -0.89 -2.15
CA ALA A 82 2.12 -1.32 -1.28
C ALA A 82 2.18 -0.62 0.09
N ASN A 83 3.37 -0.57 0.68
CA ASN A 83 3.59 0.07 1.98
C ASN A 83 3.28 1.57 1.93
N GLU A 84 3.62 2.24 0.83
CA GLU A 84 3.29 3.66 0.65
C GLU A 84 1.78 3.92 0.66
N THR A 85 0.99 3.05 0.01
CA THR A 85 -0.47 3.16 0.01
C THR A 85 -1.02 3.01 1.44
N VAL A 86 -0.52 2.03 2.19
CA VAL A 86 -0.92 1.78 3.58
C VAL A 86 -0.57 2.97 4.48
N LEU A 87 0.65 3.51 4.36
CA LEU A 87 1.11 4.67 5.12
C LEU A 87 0.29 5.93 4.79
N TRP A 88 -0.02 6.16 3.52
CA TRP A 88 -0.85 7.29 3.11
C TRP A 88 -2.27 7.17 3.69
N VAL A 89 -2.90 5.99 3.61
CA VAL A 89 -4.23 5.76 4.18
C VAL A 89 -4.23 5.96 5.70
N ARG A 90 -3.21 5.44 6.41
CA ARG A 90 -3.01 5.67 7.85
C ARG A 90 -3.01 7.17 8.18
N ASP A 91 -2.23 7.95 7.44
CA ASP A 91 -2.06 9.37 7.70
C ASP A 91 -3.35 10.15 7.43
N MET A 92 -4.06 9.81 6.34
CA MET A 92 -5.35 10.41 6.03
C MET A 92 -6.42 10.06 7.06
N LEU A 93 -6.49 8.80 7.51
CA LEU A 93 -7.41 8.40 8.57
C LEU A 93 -7.12 9.16 9.88
N ARG A 94 -5.85 9.36 10.22
CA ARG A 94 -5.45 10.14 11.40
C ARG A 94 -5.78 11.62 11.28
N GLN A 95 -5.61 12.19 10.09
CA GLN A 95 -5.89 13.59 9.81
C GLN A 95 -7.39 13.90 9.88
N HIS A 96 -8.22 13.01 9.34
CA HIS A 96 -9.68 13.20 9.28
C HIS A 96 -10.44 12.61 10.48
N ALA A 97 -9.76 11.88 11.36
CA ALA A 97 -10.36 11.39 12.59
C ALA A 97 -10.89 12.55 13.46
N PRO A 98 -12.17 12.56 13.87
CA PRO A 98 -12.69 13.57 14.78
C PRO A 98 -11.96 13.54 16.13
N VAL A 99 -11.37 14.68 16.48
CA VAL A 99 -10.68 14.86 17.76
C VAL A 99 -11.61 15.60 18.74
N LEU A 100 -12.06 14.87 19.76
CA LEU A 100 -12.57 15.44 21.02
C LEU A 100 -11.64 15.06 22.16
N THR A 101 -11.46 13.74 22.37
CA THR A 101 -10.51 13.18 23.36
C THR A 101 -9.35 12.43 22.72
N GLY A 102 -9.30 12.33 21.39
CA GLY A 102 -8.33 11.52 20.64
C GLY A 102 -8.65 10.01 20.59
N ARG A 103 -9.61 9.52 21.40
CA ARG A 103 -9.95 8.09 21.48
C ARG A 103 -10.30 7.45 20.13
N PHE A 104 -11.04 8.13 19.26
CA PHE A 104 -11.39 7.59 17.94
C PHE A 104 -10.18 7.44 17.03
N ARG A 105 -9.24 8.39 17.07
CA ARG A 105 -7.99 8.29 16.31
C ARG A 105 -7.14 7.12 16.80
N ALA A 106 -7.09 6.91 18.12
CA ALA A 106 -6.34 5.82 18.75
C ALA A 106 -6.99 4.43 18.55
N SER A 107 -8.29 4.36 18.23
CA SER A 107 -8.99 3.10 17.98
C SER A 107 -8.76 2.52 16.59
N ILE A 108 -8.06 3.23 15.69
CA ILE A 108 -7.81 2.77 14.33
C ILE A 108 -6.64 1.78 14.37
N LEU A 109 -6.94 0.52 14.08
CA LEU A 109 -6.00 -0.58 14.06
C LEU A 109 -5.63 -0.92 12.61
N LEU A 110 -4.41 -1.41 12.41
CA LEU A 110 -3.95 -1.98 11.14
C LEU A 110 -3.81 -3.49 11.27
N PHE A 111 -4.30 -4.21 10.28
CA PHE A 111 -4.12 -5.63 10.10
C PHE A 111 -3.44 -5.90 8.75
N ALA A 112 -2.58 -6.92 8.74
CA ALA A 112 -1.92 -7.47 7.57
C ALA A 112 -2.21 -8.98 7.55
N ASP A 113 -2.95 -9.46 6.55
CA ASP A 113 -3.46 -10.84 6.45
C ASP A 113 -4.16 -11.33 7.73
N GLY A 114 -4.98 -10.46 8.33
CA GLY A 114 -5.72 -10.76 9.56
C GLY A 114 -4.88 -10.72 10.85
N ARG A 115 -3.58 -10.46 10.77
CA ARG A 115 -2.72 -10.23 11.93
C ARG A 115 -2.61 -8.74 12.23
N GLN A 116 -2.92 -8.34 13.47
CA GLN A 116 -2.74 -6.96 13.89
C GLN A 116 -1.25 -6.59 13.88
N VAL A 117 -0.94 -5.42 13.31
CA VAL A 117 0.42 -4.86 13.24
C VAL A 117 0.42 -3.42 13.74
N ASP A 118 1.60 -2.93 14.12
CA ASP A 118 1.78 -1.55 14.50
C ASP A 118 1.84 -0.67 13.23
N PRO A 119 0.89 0.27 13.03
CA PRO A 119 0.91 1.16 11.87
C PRO A 119 2.06 2.18 11.87
N ASP A 120 2.77 2.37 12.99
CA ASP A 120 3.97 3.21 13.08
C ASP A 120 5.28 2.42 13.00
N GLY A 121 5.19 1.09 13.05
CA GLY A 121 6.33 0.19 12.94
C GLY A 121 6.64 -0.21 11.49
N GLU A 122 7.44 -1.28 11.36
CA GLU A 122 7.67 -1.91 10.06
C GLU A 122 6.41 -2.62 9.57
N ILE A 123 5.91 -2.21 8.40
CA ILE A 123 4.74 -2.81 7.77
C ILE A 123 5.21 -4.06 7.00
N PRO A 124 4.82 -5.27 7.42
CA PRO A 124 5.19 -6.50 6.73
C PRO A 124 4.48 -6.58 5.38
N LEU A 125 5.05 -7.32 4.43
CA LEU A 125 4.36 -7.68 3.20
C LEU A 125 3.14 -8.56 3.50
N ALA A 126 2.01 -8.27 2.84
CA ALA A 126 0.75 -8.98 2.99
C ALA A 126 -0.09 -8.89 1.70
N GLU A 127 -1.00 -9.85 1.53
CA GLU A 127 -1.96 -9.88 0.41
C GLU A 127 -3.14 -8.93 0.64
N GLU A 128 -3.58 -8.78 1.90
CA GLU A 128 -4.62 -7.83 2.30
C GLU A 128 -4.16 -7.02 3.52
N TYR A 129 -4.27 -5.69 3.41
CA TYR A 129 -4.21 -4.80 4.57
C TYR A 129 -5.59 -4.26 4.90
N GLU A 130 -5.87 -4.13 6.19
CA GLU A 130 -7.14 -3.60 6.68
C GLU A 130 -6.89 -2.57 7.78
N PHE A 131 -7.40 -1.36 7.57
CA PHE A 131 -7.60 -0.42 8.66
C PHE A 131 -9.02 -0.57 9.19
N ILE A 132 -9.18 -0.80 10.48
CA ILE A 132 -10.49 -0.98 11.13
C ILE A 132 -10.52 -0.29 12.49
N SER A 133 -11.67 0.29 12.87
CA SER A 133 -11.82 0.93 14.17
C SER A 133 -12.31 -0.04 15.25
N ASP A 134 -11.65 -0.08 16.40
CA ASP A 134 -12.07 -0.83 17.60
C ASP A 134 -13.00 -0.04 18.54
N ALA A 135 -13.38 1.19 18.16
CA ALA A 135 -14.34 1.99 18.90
C ALA A 135 -15.78 1.55 18.61
N PRO A 136 -16.58 1.15 19.63
CA PRO A 136 -17.97 0.71 19.43
C PRO A 136 -18.89 1.73 18.76
N TYR A 137 -18.57 3.02 18.88
CA TYR A 137 -19.34 4.12 18.31
C TYR A 137 -18.89 4.54 16.90
N ALA A 138 -17.89 3.88 16.31
CA ALA A 138 -17.35 4.25 15.00
C ALA A 138 -18.41 4.26 13.90
N ARG A 139 -19.37 3.32 13.94
CA ARG A 139 -20.52 3.28 13.02
C ARG A 139 -21.38 4.55 13.04
N LYS A 140 -21.48 5.24 14.18
CA LYS A 140 -22.24 6.50 14.29
C LYS A 140 -21.48 7.65 13.64
N ILE A 141 -20.15 7.63 13.73
CA ILE A 141 -19.28 8.60 13.05
C ILE A 141 -19.31 8.34 11.55
N GLU A 142 -19.24 7.08 11.13
CA GLU A 142 -19.19 6.72 9.71
C GLU A 142 -20.53 6.86 8.99
N GLY A 143 -21.65 6.65 9.69
CA GLY A 143 -22.97 6.55 9.04
C GLY A 143 -23.14 5.28 8.21
N ASP A 144 -24.33 5.08 7.67
CA ASP A 144 -24.65 3.99 6.74
C ASP A 144 -25.64 4.47 5.68
N LEU A 145 -26.05 3.58 4.75
CA LEU A 145 -26.99 3.91 3.68
C LEU A 145 -28.33 4.49 4.18
N LYS A 146 -28.72 4.23 5.44
CA LYS A 146 -29.98 4.67 6.04
C LYS A 146 -29.79 5.82 7.02
N ARG A 147 -28.57 6.08 7.48
CA ARG A 147 -28.26 7.05 8.52
C ARG A 147 -27.05 7.87 8.15
N LYS A 148 -27.22 9.19 8.09
CA LYS A 148 -26.10 10.10 7.89
C LYS A 148 -25.09 9.99 9.04
N PRO A 149 -23.79 10.27 8.76
CA PRO A 149 -22.78 10.49 9.79
C PRO A 149 -23.26 11.46 10.88
N GLN A 150 -23.01 11.13 12.15
CA GLN A 150 -23.44 11.95 13.29
C GLN A 150 -22.36 12.95 13.75
N SER A 151 -21.16 12.86 13.19
CA SER A 151 -20.06 13.77 13.49
C SER A 151 -20.06 14.94 12.51
N SER A 152 -20.21 16.17 13.01
CA SER A 152 -20.04 17.37 12.20
C SER A 152 -18.63 17.50 11.61
N LYS A 153 -17.63 16.88 12.26
CA LYS A 153 -16.24 16.83 11.78
C LYS A 153 -15.99 15.75 10.72
N ALA A 154 -16.93 14.84 10.50
CA ALA A 154 -16.84 13.78 9.50
C ALA A 154 -18.20 13.61 8.79
N PRO A 155 -18.65 14.63 8.02
CA PRO A 155 -20.00 14.66 7.45
C PRO A 155 -20.26 13.57 6.41
N ASP A 156 -19.19 12.99 5.83
CA ASP A 156 -19.24 11.93 4.82
C ASP A 156 -18.74 10.57 5.35
N GLY A 157 -18.49 10.47 6.66
CA GLY A 157 -17.75 9.37 7.26
C GLY A 157 -16.23 9.55 7.10
N VAL A 158 -15.44 8.85 7.91
CA VAL A 158 -13.97 8.96 7.89
C VAL A 158 -13.38 7.90 6.97
N PHE A 159 -13.78 6.64 7.16
CA PHE A 159 -13.22 5.50 6.44
C PHE A 159 -13.65 5.52 4.97
N HIS A 160 -14.92 5.82 4.70
CA HIS A 160 -15.46 5.89 3.35
C HIS A 160 -14.84 7.03 2.55
N ALA A 161 -14.77 8.24 3.13
CA ALA A 161 -14.14 9.39 2.48
C ALA A 161 -12.66 9.11 2.15
N VAL A 162 -11.91 8.55 3.11
CA VAL A 162 -10.49 8.21 2.88
C VAL A 162 -10.35 7.11 1.83
N ALA A 163 -11.19 6.07 1.84
CA ALA A 163 -11.16 5.01 0.82
C ALA A 163 -11.40 5.57 -0.59
N VAL A 164 -12.34 6.51 -0.76
CA VAL A 164 -12.61 7.16 -2.05
C VAL A 164 -11.40 7.97 -2.52
N LEU A 165 -10.76 8.72 -1.63
CA LEU A 165 -9.55 9.48 -1.98
C LEU A 165 -8.38 8.55 -2.31
N ALA A 166 -8.19 7.49 -1.53
CA ALA A 166 -7.17 6.48 -1.75
C ALA A 166 -7.37 5.77 -3.09
N GLN A 167 -8.60 5.36 -3.40
CA GLN A 167 -8.94 4.70 -4.65
C GLN A 167 -8.61 5.61 -5.84
N LYS A 168 -8.98 6.90 -5.80
CA LYS A 168 -8.62 7.85 -6.86
C LYS A 168 -7.11 7.94 -7.05
N ARG A 169 -6.36 8.03 -5.96
CA ARG A 169 -4.90 8.22 -5.97
C ARG A 169 -4.12 6.96 -6.38
N PHE A 170 -4.55 5.78 -5.92
CA PHE A 170 -3.77 4.55 -5.99
C PHE A 170 -4.41 3.45 -6.85
N HIS A 171 -5.44 3.75 -7.66
CA HIS A 171 -6.15 2.75 -8.48
C HIS A 171 -5.24 1.88 -9.36
N ASN A 172 -4.05 2.37 -9.73
CA ASN A 172 -3.06 1.66 -10.52
C ASN A 172 -2.07 0.82 -9.69
N VAL A 173 -1.95 1.08 -8.39
CA VAL A 173 -1.02 0.40 -7.47
C VAL A 173 -1.74 -0.62 -6.58
N ALA A 174 -2.95 -0.31 -6.14
CA ALA A 174 -3.71 -1.15 -5.23
C ALA A 174 -5.22 -1.00 -5.47
N ALA A 175 -5.98 -2.07 -5.24
CA ALA A 175 -7.42 -1.96 -5.08
C ALA A 175 -7.73 -1.54 -3.64
N VAL A 176 -8.18 -0.30 -3.48
CA VAL A 176 -8.60 0.26 -2.18
C VAL A 176 -10.12 0.34 -2.14
N GLY A 177 -10.72 -0.09 -1.02
CA GLY A 177 -12.17 -0.12 -0.85
C GLY A 177 -12.62 0.17 0.58
N PHE A 178 -13.87 0.59 0.70
CA PHE A 178 -14.55 0.74 1.98
C PHE A 178 -15.52 -0.42 2.21
N SER A 179 -15.53 -0.98 3.42
CA SER A 179 -16.51 -1.98 3.80
C SER A 179 -16.80 -1.99 5.30
N TYR A 180 -17.78 -2.79 5.70
CA TYR A 180 -18.06 -3.08 7.10
C TYR A 180 -17.61 -4.50 7.44
N ARG A 181 -16.60 -4.61 8.30
CA ARG A 181 -15.90 -5.85 8.64
C ARG A 181 -16.06 -6.19 10.11
N SER A 182 -16.10 -7.48 10.44
CA SER A 182 -16.39 -7.93 11.81
C SER A 182 -15.10 -7.99 12.63
N LEU A 183 -15.05 -7.22 13.73
CA LEU A 183 -13.96 -7.24 14.70
C LEU A 183 -14.46 -7.77 16.05
N PRO A 184 -14.47 -9.11 16.27
CA PRO A 184 -14.97 -9.71 17.51
C PRO A 184 -14.01 -9.57 18.71
N SER A 185 -12.94 -8.78 18.57
CA SER A 185 -11.91 -8.55 19.58
C SER A 185 -11.84 -7.06 19.99
N GLY A 186 -10.90 -6.71 20.88
CA GLY A 186 -10.65 -5.32 21.26
C GLY A 186 -11.82 -4.64 22.00
N GLY A 187 -11.92 -3.32 21.88
CA GLY A 187 -12.98 -2.52 22.50
C GLY A 187 -14.39 -2.92 22.03
N VAL A 188 -14.55 -3.23 20.75
CA VAL A 188 -15.81 -3.67 20.14
C VAL A 188 -16.24 -5.04 20.65
N GLY A 189 -15.34 -6.02 20.69
CA GLY A 189 -15.63 -7.36 21.23
C GLY A 189 -16.10 -7.30 22.69
N ARG A 190 -15.40 -6.52 23.54
CA ARG A 190 -15.80 -6.32 24.94
C ARG A 190 -17.17 -5.66 25.07
N TRP A 191 -17.44 -4.62 24.28
CA TRP A 191 -18.76 -3.97 24.27
C TRP A 191 -19.86 -4.92 23.79
N ALA A 192 -19.63 -5.67 22.71
CA ALA A 192 -20.59 -6.64 22.16
C ALA A 192 -20.94 -7.75 23.15
N ALA A 193 -20.05 -8.06 24.09
CA ALA A 193 -20.30 -9.03 25.16
C ALA A 193 -21.20 -8.50 26.30
N THR A 194 -21.41 -7.18 26.41
CA THR A 194 -22.22 -6.59 27.49
C THR A 194 -23.71 -6.94 27.37
N GLY A 195 -24.41 -7.00 28.52
CA GLY A 195 -25.84 -7.28 28.56
C GLY A 195 -26.68 -6.24 27.80
N SER A 196 -26.31 -4.95 27.88
CA SER A 196 -26.99 -3.87 27.18
C SER A 196 -26.82 -3.95 25.66
N ALA A 197 -25.64 -4.29 25.16
CA ALA A 197 -25.42 -4.50 23.73
C ALA A 197 -26.21 -5.70 23.19
N ARG A 198 -26.23 -6.81 23.94
CA ARG A 198 -27.02 -8.00 23.58
C ARG A 198 -28.52 -7.70 23.56
N ALA A 199 -29.03 -6.99 24.56
CA ALA A 199 -30.43 -6.56 24.60
C ALA A 199 -30.77 -5.68 23.39
N MET A 200 -29.92 -4.69 23.08
CA MET A 200 -30.07 -3.82 21.91
C MET A 200 -30.11 -4.62 20.59
N ALA A 201 -29.22 -5.60 20.42
CA ALA A 201 -29.19 -6.40 19.21
C ALA A 201 -30.46 -7.25 19.04
N ARG A 202 -31.01 -7.82 20.12
CA ARG A 202 -32.29 -8.54 20.06
C ARG A 202 -33.43 -7.62 19.59
N THR A 203 -33.49 -6.40 20.11
CA THR A 203 -34.54 -5.43 19.75
C THR A 203 -34.40 -4.90 18.33
N ILE A 204 -33.19 -4.53 17.90
CA ILE A 204 -32.97 -3.84 16.63
C ILE A 204 -32.76 -4.82 15.46
N ARG A 205 -31.97 -5.87 15.65
CA ARG A 205 -31.59 -6.81 14.59
C ARG A 205 -32.55 -8.00 14.47
N GLY A 206 -33.07 -8.49 15.60
CA GLY A 206 -33.86 -9.71 15.69
C GLY A 206 -33.10 -10.97 15.24
N GLY A 207 -33.75 -12.13 15.26
CA GLY A 207 -33.18 -13.40 14.75
C GLY A 207 -32.19 -14.09 15.69
N GLN A 208 -31.31 -14.93 15.12
CA GLN A 208 -30.37 -15.79 15.84
C GLN A 208 -29.22 -15.02 16.51
N GLU A 209 -28.68 -15.55 17.61
CA GLU A 209 -27.58 -14.93 18.38
C GLU A 209 -26.31 -14.69 17.55
N ARG A 210 -25.98 -15.59 16.61
CA ARG A 210 -24.84 -15.41 15.70
C ARG A 210 -24.95 -14.10 14.90
N LEU A 211 -26.15 -13.77 14.42
CA LEU A 211 -26.42 -12.54 13.68
C LEU A 211 -26.35 -11.30 14.57
N HIS A 212 -26.69 -11.44 15.85
CA HIS A 212 -26.54 -10.35 16.83
C HIS A 212 -25.07 -10.04 17.05
N ARG A 213 -24.25 -11.07 17.31
CA ARG A 213 -22.81 -10.90 17.51
C ARG A 213 -22.16 -10.28 16.29
N GLU A 214 -22.42 -10.81 15.10
CA GLU A 214 -21.91 -10.24 13.85
C GLU A 214 -22.33 -8.77 13.69
N TRP A 215 -23.62 -8.45 13.90
CA TRP A 215 -24.11 -7.08 13.77
C TRP A 215 -23.44 -6.11 14.77
N LEU A 216 -23.17 -6.56 15.99
CA LEU A 216 -22.49 -5.75 17.01
C LEU A 216 -21.01 -5.53 16.69
N THR A 217 -20.35 -6.50 16.06
CA THR A 217 -18.90 -6.45 15.81
C THR A 217 -18.53 -5.84 14.48
N ARG A 218 -19.50 -5.55 13.60
CA ARG A 218 -19.25 -4.89 12.31
C ARG A 218 -18.81 -3.44 12.48
N GLN A 219 -17.61 -3.13 12.04
CA GLN A 219 -16.98 -1.81 12.11
C GLN A 219 -16.58 -1.32 10.72
N PRO A 220 -16.52 0.00 10.51
CA PRO A 220 -16.05 0.56 9.26
C PRO A 220 -14.57 0.22 9.05
N ALA A 221 -14.23 -0.15 7.82
CA ALA A 221 -12.90 -0.56 7.45
C ALA A 221 -12.50 -0.05 6.06
N VAL A 222 -11.21 0.27 5.91
CA VAL A 222 -10.57 0.48 4.60
C VAL A 222 -9.72 -0.74 4.32
N THR A 223 -9.98 -1.41 3.21
CA THR A 223 -9.22 -2.58 2.74
C THR A 223 -8.31 -2.16 1.59
N ILE A 224 -7.08 -2.66 1.58
CA ILE A 224 -6.07 -2.38 0.56
C ILE A 224 -5.56 -3.74 0.08
N LEU A 225 -5.75 -4.02 -1.21
CA LEU A 225 -5.23 -5.19 -1.90
C LEU A 225 -4.15 -4.71 -2.88
N PRO A 226 -2.86 -4.94 -2.60
CA PRO A 226 -1.79 -4.64 -3.54
C PRO A 226 -1.98 -5.38 -4.87
N ARG A 227 -1.52 -4.78 -5.97
CA ARG A 227 -1.50 -5.41 -7.30
C ARG A 227 -0.13 -5.92 -7.68
#